data_AF-A0A7V6J225-F1
#
_entry.id   AF-A0A7V6J225-F1
#
_cell.length_a   1.000
_cell.length_b   1.000
_cell.length_c   1.000
_cell.angle_alpha   90.00
_cell.angle_beta   90.00
_cell.angle_gamma   90.00
#
_symmetry.space_group_name_H-M   'P 1'
#
loop_
_entity.id
_entity.type
_entity.pdbx_description
1 polymer ?
#
loop_
_entity_poly.entity_id
_entity_poly.type
_entity_poly.pdbx_seq_one_letter_code
_entity_poly.pdbx_strand_id
1 'polypeptide(L)'
;FMFQFGEITTAIKGDTNIVDLTDNTFKPNMIGEFTVLFGDGDETKELVVKVIDQISSFGFEGGYSLYRDEITSPTNKFMNHNIEYEIGYGDYFNLPLYIENFNYKSISEFEMAINLQILIDGVYTDVSDINIYLENQVYNEASFKFTPEAEGNKFKMKVSALYQPSQNVSLEFVVNNGVNVNNHEELSLAYQDIGVSKINIHNQIDVIVDERHLYEGALNSSLNGSLINEYTRVDNPGNIDHNKTGHIYFRDASYGDITIIGNLQTIDGGDLPLIKKHSGDNAYTKNDIILGEGTHINVQTSIFRFTGEHDASFSMKNLEIIGNTYRSDSTLDSGGVHLVYVTTKGEAYFNNLNLSQAVFGLFLTSNTPINYAENLIIFETYNSAINLWGANLDIRNSLLSNSGGPTIQLIDDESDAYDPLDKDNLNNDPFLFVDQFTIDNIQNRVTGQGGWFKGFGMDGIVPGLKAGINQKVIELFGKTLYKMEVGGEVVNFKLMIQSDNPVTGSNPTPQGHVFITDGEAITHSHYPAGFTDLLPPGEDAFINPLDMDFQSTLDYIEAAIIMATYGPEALNQDQSTLLQTYNTLHSSNIAEIVMKMPPLTSQVTIFLEWMTP
;
A
#
# COMPACT_ATOMS: atom_id res chain seq x y z
N PHE A 1 38.45 -36.46 -3.07
CA PHE A 1 38.54 -37.23 -4.32
C PHE A 1 39.92 -37.90 -4.39
N MET A 2 40.05 -39.14 -4.86
CA MET A 2 41.31 -39.90 -4.92
C MET A 2 41.33 -40.72 -6.23
N PHE A 3 42.36 -40.54 -7.05
CA PHE A 3 42.48 -41.19 -8.38
C PHE A 3 43.83 -41.89 -8.50
N GLN A 4 43.86 -43.16 -8.93
CA GLN A 4 45.06 -44.02 -8.96
C GLN A 4 45.30 -44.56 -10.38
N PHE A 5 46.51 -44.39 -10.92
CA PHE A 5 46.81 -44.66 -12.36
C PHE A 5 47.72 -45.87 -12.64
N GLY A 6 48.06 -46.71 -11.64
CA GLY A 6 48.96 -47.85 -11.84
C GLY A 6 50.43 -47.43 -12.05
N GLU A 7 51.26 -48.27 -12.69
CA GLU A 7 52.72 -48.07 -12.87
C GLU A 7 53.12 -47.11 -14.02
N ILE A 8 52.26 -46.15 -14.39
CA ILE A 8 52.56 -45.18 -15.45
C ILE A 8 53.33 -43.99 -14.84
N THR A 9 54.43 -43.55 -15.46
CA THR A 9 55.14 -42.33 -15.03
C THR A 9 54.22 -41.12 -15.16
N THR A 10 53.99 -40.41 -14.04
CA THR A 10 53.13 -39.22 -13.98
C THR A 10 53.87 -38.03 -13.39
N ALA A 11 53.71 -36.85 -13.99
CA ALA A 11 54.21 -35.58 -13.46
C ALA A 11 53.12 -34.51 -13.48
N ILE A 12 53.21 -33.54 -12.56
CA ILE A 12 52.35 -32.34 -12.57
C ILE A 12 53.10 -31.22 -13.28
N LYS A 13 52.42 -30.55 -14.20
CA LYS A 13 52.86 -29.33 -14.85
C LYS A 13 51.88 -28.21 -14.46
N GLY A 14 52.40 -27.14 -13.86
CA GLY A 14 51.60 -26.01 -13.35
C GLY A 14 51.82 -25.73 -11.87
N ASP A 15 50.83 -25.12 -11.21
CA ASP A 15 50.91 -24.77 -9.79
C ASP A 15 50.72 -26.00 -8.90
N THR A 16 51.83 -26.48 -8.33
CA THR A 16 51.86 -27.66 -7.45
C THR A 16 51.18 -27.43 -6.11
N ASN A 17 50.79 -26.20 -5.77
CA ASN A 17 50.00 -25.95 -4.56
C ASN A 17 48.57 -26.47 -4.66
N ILE A 18 48.06 -26.68 -5.88
CA ILE A 18 46.68 -27.10 -6.14
C ILE A 18 46.46 -28.58 -5.82
N VAL A 19 47.48 -29.41 -6.00
CA VAL A 19 47.37 -30.87 -5.89
C VAL A 19 48.65 -31.51 -5.37
N ASP A 20 48.51 -32.39 -4.38
CA ASP A 20 49.58 -33.29 -3.97
C ASP A 20 49.57 -34.55 -4.83
N LEU A 21 50.75 -34.94 -5.32
CA LEU A 21 51.01 -36.24 -5.94
C LEU A 21 51.82 -37.10 -4.98
N THR A 22 51.23 -38.19 -4.50
CA THR A 22 51.93 -39.18 -3.66
C THR A 22 51.56 -40.58 -4.15
N ASP A 23 52.54 -41.44 -4.43
CA ASP A 23 52.33 -42.83 -4.84
C ASP A 23 51.25 -43.00 -5.93
N ASN A 24 51.37 -42.21 -7.02
CA ASN A 24 50.45 -42.18 -8.17
C ASN A 24 49.00 -41.82 -7.80
N THR A 25 48.81 -41.13 -6.67
CA THR A 25 47.52 -40.64 -6.18
C THR A 25 47.51 -39.11 -6.20
N PHE A 26 46.46 -38.53 -6.79
CA PHE A 26 46.22 -37.09 -6.74
C PHE A 26 45.27 -36.72 -5.61
N LYS A 27 45.67 -35.77 -4.77
CA LYS A 27 44.83 -35.17 -3.75
C LYS A 27 44.76 -33.66 -3.94
N PRO A 28 43.61 -33.12 -4.37
CA PRO A 28 43.43 -31.68 -4.44
C PRO A 28 43.53 -31.03 -3.06
N ASN A 29 44.27 -29.93 -2.98
CA ASN A 29 44.46 -29.13 -1.77
C ASN A 29 43.65 -27.82 -1.80
N MET A 30 43.39 -27.30 -2.99
CA MET A 30 42.59 -26.08 -3.20
C MET A 30 41.95 -26.09 -4.60
N ILE A 31 41.04 -25.14 -4.83
CA ILE A 31 40.44 -24.87 -6.15
C ILE A 31 41.54 -24.41 -7.11
N GLY A 32 41.43 -24.81 -8.37
CA GLY A 32 42.37 -24.39 -9.41
C GLY A 32 42.48 -25.39 -10.55
N GLU A 33 43.41 -25.15 -11.46
CA GLU A 33 43.67 -26.00 -12.61
C GLU A 33 45.11 -26.53 -12.58
N PHE A 34 45.29 -27.82 -12.86
CA PHE A 34 46.61 -28.42 -13.00
C PHE A 34 46.64 -29.39 -14.19
N THR A 35 47.81 -29.55 -14.80
CA THR A 35 47.99 -30.50 -15.90
C THR A 35 48.74 -31.74 -15.43
N VAL A 36 48.15 -32.90 -15.68
CA VAL A 36 48.80 -34.20 -15.51
C VAL A 36 49.45 -34.61 -16.82
N LEU A 37 50.74 -34.94 -16.76
CA LEU A 37 51.49 -35.54 -17.85
C LEU A 37 51.57 -37.06 -17.64
N PHE A 38 51.26 -37.83 -18.68
CA PHE A 38 51.37 -39.29 -18.69
C PHE A 38 52.41 -39.76 -19.71
N GLY A 39 53.36 -40.58 -19.28
CA GLY A 39 54.35 -41.23 -20.15
C GLY A 39 55.76 -40.63 -20.09
N ASP A 40 56.69 -41.23 -20.83
CA ASP A 40 58.10 -40.84 -20.90
C ASP A 40 58.51 -40.48 -22.34
N GLY A 41 59.23 -39.36 -22.52
CA GLY A 41 59.76 -38.94 -23.83
C GLY A 41 58.71 -38.42 -24.81
N ASP A 42 58.81 -38.81 -26.09
CA ASP A 42 58.00 -38.28 -27.21
C ASP A 42 56.51 -38.73 -27.19
N GLU A 43 56.11 -39.63 -26.28
CA GLU A 43 54.72 -40.13 -26.15
C GLU A 43 53.94 -39.50 -24.98
N THR A 44 54.41 -38.34 -24.46
CA THR A 44 53.76 -37.66 -23.34
C THR A 44 52.34 -37.20 -23.71
N LYS A 45 51.33 -37.64 -22.96
CA LYS A 45 49.94 -37.15 -23.06
C LYS A 45 49.64 -36.18 -21.94
N GLU A 46 48.89 -35.13 -22.24
CA GLU A 46 48.46 -34.12 -21.25
C GLU A 46 46.97 -34.29 -20.91
N LEU A 47 46.63 -34.18 -19.62
CA LEU A 47 45.25 -34.05 -19.13
C LEU A 47 45.18 -32.81 -18.26
N VAL A 48 44.34 -31.86 -18.65
CA VAL A 48 44.02 -30.70 -17.82
C VAL A 48 42.93 -31.09 -16.84
N VAL A 49 43.17 -30.87 -15.54
CA VAL A 49 42.25 -31.17 -14.45
C VAL A 49 41.88 -29.88 -13.75
N LYS A 50 40.58 -29.60 -13.68
CA LYS A 50 40.02 -28.46 -12.94
C LYS A 50 39.39 -28.95 -11.64
N VAL A 51 39.86 -28.42 -10.52
CA VAL A 51 39.31 -28.62 -9.18
C VAL A 51 38.38 -27.47 -8.88
N ILE A 52 37.13 -27.78 -8.55
CA ILE A 52 36.08 -26.81 -8.23
C ILE A 52 35.44 -27.16 -6.88
N ASP A 53 34.76 -26.19 -6.28
CA ASP A 53 33.93 -26.47 -5.12
C ASP A 53 32.74 -27.35 -5.47
N GLN A 54 32.43 -28.29 -4.58
CA GLN A 54 31.23 -29.11 -4.69
C GLN A 54 30.03 -28.33 -4.16
N ILE A 55 29.01 -28.16 -4.99
CA ILE A 55 27.80 -27.39 -4.68
C ILE A 55 26.84 -28.27 -3.87
N SER A 56 26.39 -27.78 -2.71
CA SER A 56 25.35 -28.40 -1.90
C SER A 56 24.01 -27.69 -2.02
N SER A 57 24.00 -26.38 -2.30
CA SER A 57 22.78 -25.58 -2.50
C SER A 57 22.96 -24.68 -3.72
N PHE A 58 21.93 -24.60 -4.55
CA PHE A 58 21.85 -23.73 -5.73
C PHE A 58 20.44 -23.14 -5.75
N GLY A 59 20.34 -21.83 -5.63
CA GLY A 59 19.10 -21.10 -5.48
C GLY A 59 19.12 -19.74 -6.15
N PHE A 60 18.01 -19.04 -6.01
CA PHE A 60 17.98 -17.59 -6.15
C PHE A 60 18.09 -16.96 -4.78
N GLU A 61 18.66 -15.77 -4.71
CA GLU A 61 18.60 -14.91 -3.53
C GLU A 61 17.67 -13.72 -3.77
N GLY A 62 17.48 -12.93 -2.71
CA GLY A 62 16.73 -11.70 -2.77
C GLY A 62 15.27 -11.90 -3.17
N GLY A 63 14.74 -10.91 -3.89
CA GLY A 63 13.30 -10.83 -4.09
C GLY A 63 12.70 -11.88 -5.00
N TYR A 64 13.45 -12.50 -5.92
CA TYR A 64 12.89 -13.61 -6.71
C TYR A 64 12.60 -14.84 -5.84
N SER A 65 13.45 -15.11 -4.84
CA SER A 65 13.18 -16.18 -3.86
C SER A 65 11.92 -15.86 -3.06
N LEU A 66 11.79 -14.62 -2.55
CA LEU A 66 10.62 -14.18 -1.79
C LEU A 66 9.33 -14.27 -2.61
N TYR A 67 9.37 -13.81 -3.87
CA TYR A 67 8.27 -13.95 -4.80
C TYR A 67 7.87 -15.42 -4.96
N ARG A 68 8.85 -16.30 -5.19
CA ARG A 68 8.61 -17.74 -5.38
C ARG A 68 8.01 -18.39 -4.15
N ASP A 69 8.50 -18.04 -2.97
CA ASP A 69 7.97 -18.57 -1.72
C ASP A 69 6.52 -18.14 -1.53
N GLU A 70 6.20 -16.88 -1.81
CA GLU A 70 4.84 -16.33 -1.69
C GLU A 70 3.86 -16.94 -2.71
N ILE A 71 4.27 -17.22 -3.95
CA ILE A 71 3.35 -17.86 -4.93
C ILE A 71 3.22 -19.38 -4.74
N THR A 72 4.19 -20.05 -4.09
CA THR A 72 4.16 -21.52 -3.90
C THR A 72 3.65 -21.93 -2.52
N SER A 73 3.88 -21.10 -1.51
CA SER A 73 3.38 -21.25 -0.15
C SER A 73 2.79 -19.93 0.32
N PRO A 74 1.64 -19.50 -0.25
CA PRO A 74 0.97 -18.24 0.06
C PRO A 74 0.89 -17.94 1.55
N THR A 75 1.35 -16.76 1.92
CA THR A 75 1.08 -16.19 3.24
C THR A 75 -0.14 -15.26 3.14
N ASN A 76 -0.63 -14.77 4.28
CA ASN A 76 -1.69 -13.76 4.29
C ASN A 76 -1.16 -12.34 4.01
N LYS A 77 0.08 -12.21 3.51
CA LYS A 77 0.71 -10.93 3.20
C LYS A 77 0.06 -10.26 1.99
N PHE A 78 -0.47 -11.02 1.04
CA PHE A 78 -1.14 -10.53 -0.16
C PHE A 78 -2.44 -11.26 -0.40
N MET A 79 -3.39 -10.62 -1.08
CA MET A 79 -4.71 -11.20 -1.39
C MET A 79 -4.70 -12.01 -2.69
N ASN A 80 -3.83 -11.64 -3.65
CA ASN A 80 -3.68 -12.32 -4.92
C ASN A 80 -2.26 -12.87 -5.11
N HIS A 81 -2.18 -14.17 -5.38
CA HIS A 81 -0.93 -14.90 -5.61
C HIS A 81 -0.78 -15.39 -7.05
N ASN A 82 -1.82 -15.25 -7.89
CA ASN A 82 -1.74 -15.59 -9.31
C ASN A 82 -1.20 -14.40 -10.11
N ILE A 83 0.08 -14.12 -9.90
CA ILE A 83 0.78 -13.01 -10.51
C ILE A 83 2.07 -13.50 -11.15
N GLU A 84 2.60 -12.71 -12.08
CA GLU A 84 3.84 -13.01 -12.78
C GLU A 84 4.93 -12.08 -12.27
N TYR A 85 6.16 -12.59 -12.19
CA TYR A 85 7.33 -11.77 -11.92
C TYR A 85 7.62 -10.91 -13.17
N GLU A 86 7.84 -9.63 -12.99
CA GLU A 86 8.07 -8.70 -14.09
C GLU A 86 9.49 -8.11 -14.06
N ILE A 87 10.08 -7.96 -15.25
CA ILE A 87 11.42 -7.40 -15.48
C ILE A 87 11.32 -6.32 -16.54
N GLY A 88 12.03 -5.21 -16.34
CA GLY A 88 12.13 -4.10 -17.27
C GLY A 88 13.22 -4.30 -18.33
N TYR A 89 12.98 -3.83 -19.55
CA TYR A 89 14.02 -3.74 -20.59
C TYR A 89 14.77 -2.39 -20.60
N GLY A 90 14.31 -1.39 -19.84
CA GLY A 90 14.85 -0.04 -19.82
C GLY A 90 16.31 0.04 -19.35
N ASP A 91 16.75 -0.93 -18.56
CA ASP A 91 18.10 -1.08 -18.04
C ASP A 91 18.50 -2.56 -17.89
N TYR A 92 19.55 -2.84 -17.11
CA TYR A 92 20.06 -4.19 -16.91
C TYR A 92 19.30 -4.91 -15.79
N PHE A 93 18.93 -6.16 -16.06
CA PHE A 93 18.51 -7.10 -15.03
C PHE A 93 19.70 -7.98 -14.60
N ASN A 94 20.09 -7.86 -13.33
CA ASN A 94 21.12 -8.71 -12.74
C ASN A 94 20.49 -9.94 -12.13
N LEU A 95 21.00 -11.12 -12.49
CA LEU A 95 20.48 -12.39 -12.02
C LEU A 95 20.88 -12.66 -10.56
N PRO A 96 19.93 -12.78 -9.61
CA PRO A 96 20.26 -12.93 -8.20
C PRO A 96 20.45 -14.42 -7.83
N LEU A 97 21.69 -14.93 -7.96
CA LEU A 97 22.01 -16.33 -7.67
C LEU A 97 22.64 -16.51 -6.28
N TYR A 98 22.25 -17.59 -5.60
CA TYR A 98 22.87 -18.03 -4.36
C TYR A 98 23.36 -19.47 -4.45
N ILE A 99 24.61 -19.70 -4.03
CA ILE A 99 25.25 -21.00 -4.14
C ILE A 99 26.15 -21.25 -2.93
N GLU A 100 26.03 -22.43 -2.34
CA GLU A 100 26.86 -22.87 -1.22
C GLU A 100 27.51 -24.23 -1.44
N ASN A 101 28.64 -24.44 -0.75
CA ASN A 101 29.25 -25.75 -0.57
C ASN A 101 28.78 -26.45 0.71
N PHE A 102 29.17 -27.72 0.87
CA PHE A 102 28.79 -28.56 2.01
C PHE A 102 29.26 -28.06 3.41
N ASN A 103 30.07 -27.00 3.46
CA ASN A 103 30.45 -26.32 4.70
C ASN A 103 29.61 -25.05 4.94
N TYR A 104 28.52 -24.85 4.19
CA TYR A 104 27.67 -23.65 4.24
C TYR A 104 28.46 -22.36 3.95
N LYS A 105 29.44 -22.45 3.05
CA LYS A 105 30.17 -21.29 2.54
C LYS A 105 29.69 -20.95 1.16
N SER A 106 29.43 -19.65 0.93
CA SER A 106 29.12 -19.11 -0.38
C SER A 106 30.24 -19.40 -1.37
N ILE A 107 29.87 -19.78 -2.59
CA ILE A 107 30.79 -20.03 -3.70
C ILE A 107 30.75 -18.81 -4.63
N SER A 108 31.82 -18.02 -4.62
CA SER A 108 31.93 -16.81 -5.44
C SER A 108 32.39 -17.07 -6.87
N GLU A 109 32.96 -18.24 -7.17
CA GLU A 109 33.51 -18.56 -8.49
C GLU A 109 33.01 -19.92 -8.97
N PHE A 110 32.13 -19.93 -9.96
CA PHE A 110 31.73 -21.14 -10.68
C PHE A 110 31.41 -20.81 -12.13
N GLU A 111 31.41 -21.80 -13.03
CA GLU A 111 30.97 -21.59 -14.40
C GLU A 111 29.48 -21.94 -14.54
N MET A 112 28.69 -20.99 -15.04
CA MET A 112 27.26 -21.19 -15.29
C MET A 112 26.96 -21.47 -16.77
N ALA A 113 25.93 -22.28 -17.00
CA ALA A 113 25.28 -22.46 -18.28
C ALA A 113 23.84 -21.93 -18.19
N ILE A 114 23.48 -21.02 -19.09
CA ILE A 114 22.15 -20.39 -19.14
C ILE A 114 21.42 -20.85 -20.40
N ASN A 115 20.20 -21.34 -20.23
CA ASN A 115 19.26 -21.61 -21.32
C ASN A 115 18.04 -20.70 -21.11
N LEU A 116 17.77 -19.85 -22.10
CA LEU A 116 16.62 -18.96 -22.11
C LEU A 116 15.58 -19.47 -23.11
N GLN A 117 14.33 -19.53 -22.67
CA GLN A 117 13.19 -19.97 -23.48
C GLN A 117 12.11 -18.87 -23.46
N ILE A 118 11.38 -18.75 -24.56
CA ILE A 118 10.26 -17.82 -24.72
C ILE A 118 8.97 -18.63 -24.95
N LEU A 119 7.86 -18.19 -24.34
CA LEU A 119 6.56 -18.82 -24.49
C LEU A 119 5.90 -18.37 -25.81
N ILE A 120 5.72 -19.31 -26.75
CA ILE A 120 5.05 -19.07 -28.03
C ILE A 120 3.92 -20.08 -28.18
N ASP A 121 2.70 -19.62 -28.42
CA ASP A 121 1.50 -20.46 -28.57
C ASP A 121 1.31 -21.47 -27.40
N GLY A 122 1.67 -21.06 -26.18
CA GLY A 122 1.58 -21.89 -24.97
C GLY A 122 2.71 -22.91 -24.78
N VAL A 123 3.74 -22.89 -25.62
CA VAL A 123 4.91 -23.79 -25.53
C VAL A 123 6.20 -22.99 -25.38
N TYR A 124 7.02 -23.35 -24.40
CA TYR A 124 8.36 -22.77 -24.24
C TYR A 124 9.29 -23.28 -25.34
N THR A 125 9.86 -22.34 -26.09
CA THR A 125 10.81 -22.59 -27.19
C THR A 125 12.13 -21.91 -26.87
N ASP A 126 13.26 -22.59 -27.11
CA ASP A 126 14.59 -22.03 -26.88
C ASP A 126 14.81 -20.75 -27.71
N VAL A 127 15.36 -19.71 -27.08
CA VAL A 127 15.84 -18.51 -27.78
C VAL A 127 17.07 -18.91 -28.59
N SER A 128 17.03 -18.69 -29.91
CA SER A 128 18.05 -19.18 -30.85
C SER A 128 19.45 -18.58 -30.60
N ASP A 129 19.51 -17.34 -30.12
CA ASP A 129 20.75 -16.69 -29.71
C ASP A 129 20.52 -15.88 -28.43
N ILE A 130 20.97 -16.42 -27.30
CA ILE A 130 20.81 -15.77 -25.99
C ILE A 130 21.61 -14.47 -25.88
N ASN A 131 22.67 -14.29 -26.68
CA ASN A 131 23.52 -13.09 -26.65
C ASN A 131 22.80 -11.84 -27.17
N ILE A 132 21.59 -11.99 -27.70
CA ILE A 132 20.69 -10.86 -27.97
C ILE A 132 20.32 -10.14 -26.66
N TYR A 133 20.24 -10.88 -25.55
CA TYR A 133 19.83 -10.35 -24.24
C TYR A 133 20.95 -10.43 -23.19
N LEU A 134 21.83 -11.42 -23.27
CA LEU A 134 22.93 -11.59 -22.31
C LEU A 134 24.07 -10.63 -22.64
N GLU A 135 24.30 -9.65 -21.78
CA GLU A 135 25.34 -8.62 -21.96
C GLU A 135 26.64 -8.99 -21.26
N ASN A 136 26.55 -9.53 -20.06
CA ASN A 136 27.71 -9.94 -19.29
C ASN A 136 27.45 -11.27 -18.58
N GLN A 137 28.47 -12.13 -18.55
CA GLN A 137 28.48 -13.35 -17.77
C GLN A 137 29.90 -13.59 -17.26
N VAL A 138 30.10 -13.43 -15.95
CA VAL A 138 31.39 -13.65 -15.30
C VAL A 138 31.17 -14.52 -14.08
N TYR A 139 31.69 -15.76 -14.14
CA TYR A 139 31.57 -16.75 -13.08
C TYR A 139 30.13 -16.93 -12.56
N ASN A 140 29.81 -16.27 -11.44
CA ASN A 140 28.54 -16.29 -10.72
C ASN A 140 27.60 -15.11 -11.02
N GLU A 141 28.02 -14.15 -11.83
CA GLU A 141 27.24 -12.98 -12.21
C GLU A 141 26.78 -13.08 -13.66
N ALA A 142 25.51 -12.77 -13.91
CA ALA A 142 24.96 -12.62 -15.24
C ALA A 142 24.04 -11.40 -15.29
N SER A 143 24.23 -10.55 -16.30
CA SER A 143 23.44 -9.35 -16.54
C SER A 143 22.78 -9.42 -17.90
N PHE A 144 21.47 -9.15 -17.92
CA PHE A 144 20.65 -9.17 -19.12
C PHE A 144 20.21 -7.76 -19.46
N LYS A 145 20.20 -7.43 -20.75
CA LYS A 145 19.56 -6.25 -21.29
C LYS A 145 18.55 -6.70 -22.33
N PHE A 146 17.30 -6.78 -21.91
CA PHE A 146 16.22 -7.12 -22.81
C PHE A 146 16.01 -6.02 -23.87
N THR A 147 15.39 -6.38 -24.98
CA THR A 147 15.09 -5.43 -26.05
C THR A 147 13.60 -5.06 -26.02
N PRO A 148 13.21 -3.94 -26.66
CA PRO A 148 11.79 -3.59 -26.79
C PRO A 148 10.93 -4.69 -27.42
N GLU A 149 11.48 -5.51 -28.32
CA GLU A 149 10.76 -6.64 -28.92
C GLU A 149 10.45 -7.77 -27.93
N ALA A 150 11.12 -7.80 -26.78
CA ALA A 150 10.83 -8.75 -25.72
C ALA A 150 9.59 -8.36 -24.90
N GLU A 151 9.14 -7.10 -24.95
CA GLU A 151 8.00 -6.59 -24.19
C GLU A 151 6.74 -7.45 -24.36
N GLY A 152 6.07 -7.75 -23.24
CA GLY A 152 4.86 -8.56 -23.18
C GLY A 152 5.09 -10.06 -23.31
N ASN A 153 6.30 -10.51 -23.67
CA ASN A 153 6.59 -11.94 -23.77
C ASN A 153 6.95 -12.53 -22.40
N LYS A 154 6.52 -13.78 -22.21
CA LYS A 154 6.88 -14.59 -21.03
C LYS A 154 8.10 -15.45 -21.34
N PHE A 155 9.09 -15.37 -20.47
CA PHE A 155 10.34 -16.12 -20.57
C PHE A 155 10.46 -17.14 -19.45
N LYS A 156 11.27 -18.17 -19.71
CA LYS A 156 11.78 -19.11 -18.72
C LYS A 156 13.28 -19.20 -18.87
N MET A 157 14.02 -18.85 -17.83
CA MET A 157 15.47 -18.93 -17.80
C MET A 157 15.89 -20.05 -16.86
N LYS A 158 16.60 -21.05 -17.40
CA LYS A 158 17.21 -22.13 -16.64
C LYS A 158 18.70 -21.86 -16.50
N VAL A 159 19.19 -21.88 -15.28
CA VAL A 159 20.61 -21.68 -14.95
C VAL A 159 21.13 -22.93 -14.28
N SER A 160 22.27 -23.44 -14.75
CA SER A 160 22.88 -24.68 -14.27
C SER A 160 24.38 -24.47 -14.02
N ALA A 161 24.95 -25.12 -13.01
CA ALA A 161 26.41 -25.19 -12.86
C ALA A 161 26.99 -26.10 -13.95
N LEU A 162 27.90 -25.58 -14.79
CA LEU A 162 28.41 -26.26 -16.00
C LEU A 162 28.96 -27.67 -15.69
N TYR A 163 29.75 -27.78 -14.61
CA TYR A 163 30.40 -29.02 -14.19
C TYR A 163 29.60 -29.85 -13.18
N GLN A 164 28.46 -29.33 -12.71
CA GLN A 164 27.55 -30.00 -11.78
C GLN A 164 26.09 -29.77 -12.22
N PRO A 165 25.67 -30.19 -13.43
CA PRO A 165 24.43 -29.75 -14.07
C PRO A 165 23.14 -30.20 -13.35
N SER A 166 23.23 -31.18 -12.44
CA SER A 166 22.12 -31.51 -11.52
C SER A 166 21.79 -30.36 -10.56
N GLN A 167 22.74 -29.44 -10.34
CA GLN A 167 22.55 -28.19 -9.61
C GLN A 167 22.08 -27.13 -10.60
N ASN A 168 20.77 -26.89 -10.62
CA ASN A 168 20.14 -25.93 -11.51
C ASN A 168 18.89 -25.34 -10.88
N VAL A 169 18.53 -24.15 -11.35
CA VAL A 169 17.32 -23.42 -10.98
C VAL A 169 16.65 -22.87 -12.22
N SER A 170 15.38 -22.52 -12.10
CA SER A 170 14.64 -21.87 -13.19
C SER A 170 13.81 -20.73 -12.65
N LEU A 171 13.78 -19.64 -13.41
CA LEU A 171 12.94 -18.48 -13.17
C LEU A 171 12.03 -18.25 -14.38
N GLU A 172 10.80 -17.80 -14.10
CA GLU A 172 9.82 -17.41 -15.11
C GLU A 172 9.39 -15.96 -14.85
N PHE A 173 9.31 -15.17 -15.91
CA PHE A 173 9.03 -13.73 -15.85
C PHE A 173 8.44 -13.19 -17.15
N VAL A 174 7.84 -12.00 -17.07
CA VAL A 174 7.37 -11.21 -18.22
C VAL A 174 8.21 -9.96 -18.35
N VAL A 175 8.56 -9.59 -19.59
CA VAL A 175 9.31 -8.36 -19.85
C VAL A 175 8.36 -7.19 -20.08
N ASN A 176 8.69 -6.03 -19.52
CA ASN A 176 7.97 -4.77 -19.73
C ASN A 176 8.93 -3.61 -20.07
N ASN A 177 8.38 -2.46 -20.43
CA ASN A 177 9.14 -1.25 -20.75
C ASN A 177 9.72 -0.46 -19.57
N GLY A 178 9.73 -1.03 -18.36
CA GLY A 178 10.24 -0.36 -17.17
C GLY A 178 11.74 -0.48 -16.96
N VAL A 179 12.19 0.10 -15.86
CA VAL A 179 13.53 -0.07 -15.28
C VAL A 179 13.50 -1.05 -14.11
N ASN A 180 14.65 -1.58 -13.72
CA ASN A 180 14.82 -2.57 -12.67
C ASN A 180 15.52 -1.93 -11.46
N VAL A 181 14.89 -1.91 -10.29
CA VAL A 181 15.44 -1.30 -9.07
C VAL A 181 15.60 -2.30 -7.93
N ASN A 182 16.69 -2.18 -7.19
CA ASN A 182 17.12 -3.12 -6.15
C ASN A 182 17.39 -2.46 -4.79
N ASN A 183 17.49 -1.13 -4.75
CA ASN A 183 17.83 -0.36 -3.56
C ASN A 183 17.17 1.02 -3.57
N HIS A 184 17.33 1.74 -2.45
CA HIS A 184 16.71 3.05 -2.23
C HIS A 184 17.19 4.09 -3.26
N GLU A 185 18.47 4.12 -3.58
CA GLU A 185 19.05 5.09 -4.51
C GLU A 185 18.52 4.90 -5.93
N GLU A 186 18.48 3.65 -6.42
CA GLU A 186 17.92 3.30 -7.73
C GLU A 186 16.44 3.69 -7.83
N LEU A 187 15.64 3.39 -6.80
CA LEU A 187 14.23 3.78 -6.76
C LEU A 187 14.05 5.30 -6.71
N SER A 188 14.85 6.02 -5.91
CA SER A 188 14.78 7.48 -5.84
C SER A 188 15.11 8.14 -7.18
N LEU A 189 16.10 7.62 -7.91
CA LEU A 189 16.48 8.14 -9.22
C LEU A 189 15.41 7.82 -10.26
N ALA A 190 14.97 6.56 -10.35
CA ALA A 190 13.96 6.12 -11.30
C ALA A 190 12.62 6.87 -11.12
N TYR A 191 12.20 7.09 -9.88
CA TYR A 191 10.93 7.76 -9.59
C TYR A 191 10.95 9.26 -9.95
N GLN A 192 12.12 9.91 -9.95
CA GLN A 192 12.29 11.30 -10.34
C GLN A 192 12.58 11.49 -11.84
N ASP A 193 12.85 10.42 -12.59
CA ASP A 193 13.20 10.49 -14.00
C ASP A 193 11.95 10.62 -14.91
N ILE A 194 11.91 11.69 -15.69
CA ILE A 194 10.83 11.98 -16.65
C ILE A 194 10.73 10.91 -17.74
N GLY A 195 11.84 10.27 -18.09
CA GLY A 195 11.88 9.20 -19.11
C GLY A 195 11.35 7.85 -18.63
N VAL A 196 11.13 7.68 -17.32
CA VAL A 196 10.68 6.42 -16.72
C VAL A 196 9.16 6.46 -16.49
N SER A 197 8.44 5.51 -17.08
CA SER A 197 7.00 5.31 -16.88
C SER A 197 6.65 4.02 -16.13
N LYS A 198 7.64 3.14 -15.89
CA LYS A 198 7.44 1.88 -15.17
C LYS A 198 8.70 1.49 -14.39
N ILE A 199 8.51 1.01 -13.16
CA ILE A 199 9.58 0.63 -12.23
C ILE A 199 9.27 -0.77 -11.69
N ASN A 200 10.21 -1.69 -11.80
CA ASN A 200 10.13 -3.05 -11.26
C ASN A 200 11.05 -3.16 -10.04
N ILE A 201 10.50 -3.49 -8.87
CA ILE A 201 11.26 -3.66 -7.64
C ILE A 201 11.66 -5.14 -7.52
N HIS A 202 12.94 -5.41 -7.29
CA HIS A 202 13.48 -6.78 -7.28
C HIS A 202 13.97 -7.25 -5.91
N ASN A 203 14.02 -6.38 -4.91
CA ASN A 203 14.40 -6.71 -3.53
C ASN A 203 13.57 -5.88 -2.54
N GLN A 204 13.59 -6.28 -1.27
CA GLN A 204 13.22 -5.38 -0.18
C GLN A 204 14.12 -4.13 -0.21
N ILE A 205 13.50 -2.96 -0.06
CA ILE A 205 14.18 -1.66 -0.01
C ILE A 205 13.90 -1.04 1.34
N ASP A 206 14.95 -0.91 2.15
CA ASP A 206 14.89 -0.10 3.37
C ASP A 206 15.01 1.37 2.97
N VAL A 207 14.03 2.17 3.39
CA VAL A 207 13.93 3.57 2.99
C VAL A 207 14.93 4.40 3.81
N ILE A 208 15.75 5.18 3.11
CA ILE A 208 16.78 6.02 3.73
C ILE A 208 16.33 7.48 3.66
N VAL A 209 16.61 8.23 4.73
CA VAL A 209 16.53 9.68 4.74
C VAL A 209 17.92 10.28 4.72
N ASP A 210 18.08 11.35 3.96
CA ASP A 210 19.31 12.14 3.91
C ASP A 210 19.04 13.61 4.25
N GLU A 211 20.06 14.46 4.16
CA GLU A 211 19.97 15.89 4.46
C GLU A 211 18.89 16.64 3.65
N ARG A 212 18.41 16.10 2.53
CA ARG A 212 17.35 16.68 1.71
C ARG A 212 15.95 16.44 2.29
N HIS A 213 15.84 15.56 3.28
CA HIS A 213 14.56 15.19 3.91
C HIS A 213 14.40 15.76 5.32
N LEU A 214 15.51 16.10 5.95
CA LEU A 214 15.57 16.46 7.35
C LEU A 214 15.65 17.97 7.55
N TYR A 215 14.97 18.42 8.59
CA TYR A 215 15.10 19.79 9.06
C TYR A 215 16.49 20.02 9.68
N GLU A 216 17.16 21.10 9.27
CA GLU A 216 18.51 21.46 9.73
C GLU A 216 18.63 22.96 10.07
N GLY A 217 17.66 23.49 10.81
CA GLY A 217 17.60 24.91 11.13
C GLY A 217 18.10 25.29 12.52
N ALA A 218 18.94 26.33 12.59
CA ALA A 218 19.33 26.97 13.85
C ALA A 218 18.17 27.74 14.53
N LEU A 219 17.07 27.98 13.81
CA LEU A 219 15.92 28.74 14.30
C LEU A 219 15.03 27.93 15.23
N ASN A 220 15.01 26.60 15.09
CA ASN A 220 14.24 25.72 15.96
C ASN A 220 14.97 24.38 16.17
N SER A 221 15.98 24.37 17.04
CA SER A 221 16.87 23.22 17.23
C SER A 221 16.16 21.95 17.72
N SER A 222 14.96 22.04 18.29
CA SER A 222 14.18 20.86 18.71
C SER A 222 13.63 20.05 17.54
N LEU A 223 13.49 20.66 16.36
CA LEU A 223 13.08 20.02 15.11
C LEU A 223 14.24 19.35 14.36
N ASN A 224 15.49 19.60 14.75
CA ASN A 224 16.63 19.03 14.02
C ASN A 224 16.54 17.50 13.98
N GLY A 225 16.69 16.96 12.76
CA GLY A 225 16.59 15.52 12.48
C GLY A 225 15.16 14.96 12.39
N SER A 226 14.10 15.77 12.48
CA SER A 226 12.76 15.34 12.04
C SER A 226 12.58 15.54 10.53
N LEU A 227 11.64 14.81 9.95
CA LEU A 227 11.21 15.04 8.57
C LEU A 227 10.62 16.44 8.41
N ILE A 228 10.86 17.04 7.22
CA ILE A 228 10.24 18.30 6.81
C ILE A 228 8.76 18.06 6.52
N ASN A 229 7.89 18.78 7.22
CA ASN A 229 6.44 18.65 7.09
C ASN A 229 5.87 19.74 6.19
N GLU A 230 6.06 19.56 4.89
CA GLU A 230 5.62 20.50 3.85
C GLU A 230 4.92 19.72 2.73
N TYR A 231 3.93 20.35 2.09
CA TYR A 231 3.10 19.75 1.05
C TYR A 231 3.86 19.50 -0.26
N THR A 232 4.85 20.34 -0.54
CA THR A 232 5.75 20.24 -1.68
C THR A 232 7.19 20.37 -1.21
N ARG A 233 8.12 20.39 -2.18
CA ARG A 233 9.46 20.88 -1.94
C ARG A 233 9.41 22.33 -1.44
N VAL A 234 10.35 22.68 -0.57
CA VAL A 234 10.45 24.04 -0.02
C VAL A 234 11.00 24.98 -1.10
N ASP A 235 10.11 25.80 -1.65
CA ASP A 235 10.42 26.61 -2.83
C ASP A 235 11.07 27.95 -2.50
N ASN A 236 11.00 28.40 -1.24
CA ASN A 236 11.49 29.70 -0.82
C ASN A 236 13.03 29.75 -0.76
N PRO A 237 13.72 30.50 -1.64
CA PRO A 237 15.19 30.56 -1.69
C PRO A 237 15.83 31.16 -0.43
N GLY A 238 15.07 31.85 0.41
CA GLY A 238 15.54 32.39 1.70
C GLY A 238 15.43 31.41 2.87
N ASN A 239 14.85 30.23 2.68
CA ASN A 239 14.75 29.18 3.70
C ASN A 239 16.01 28.31 3.69
N ILE A 240 16.48 27.89 4.87
CA ILE A 240 17.60 26.94 4.99
C ILE A 240 17.28 25.57 4.37
N ASP A 241 15.99 25.23 4.33
CA ASP A 241 15.51 24.00 3.74
C ASP A 241 15.12 24.17 2.26
N HIS A 242 15.54 25.25 1.60
CA HIS A 242 15.25 25.46 0.17
C HIS A 242 15.67 24.24 -0.68
N ASN A 243 14.76 23.77 -1.52
CA ASN A 243 14.85 22.55 -2.34
C ASN A 243 14.82 21.21 -1.56
N LYS A 244 14.55 21.24 -0.25
CA LYS A 244 14.34 20.05 0.57
C LYS A 244 12.86 19.67 0.65
N THR A 245 12.56 18.43 1.00
CA THR A 245 11.19 17.93 1.17
C THR A 245 11.18 16.71 2.08
N GLY A 246 10.18 16.54 2.94
CA GLY A 246 10.06 15.33 3.73
C GLY A 246 9.60 14.11 2.93
N HIS A 247 9.02 14.29 1.73
CA HIS A 247 8.58 13.17 0.93
C HIS A 247 9.77 12.35 0.43
N ILE A 248 9.74 11.04 0.60
CA ILE A 248 10.90 10.21 0.28
C ILE A 248 11.03 10.01 -1.24
N TYR A 249 9.96 9.51 -1.86
CA TYR A 249 9.85 9.38 -3.31
C TYR A 249 8.82 10.41 -3.78
N PHE A 250 9.32 11.52 -4.33
CA PHE A 250 8.52 12.62 -4.86
C PHE A 250 8.56 12.64 -6.38
N ARG A 251 7.40 12.66 -7.03
CA ARG A 251 7.25 12.84 -8.47
C ARG A 251 6.11 13.82 -8.77
N ASP A 252 6.39 14.74 -9.69
CA ASP A 252 5.39 15.66 -10.23
C ASP A 252 4.62 14.99 -11.38
N ALA A 253 3.30 15.13 -11.40
CA ALA A 253 2.43 14.54 -12.41
C ALA A 253 2.70 15.10 -13.82
N SER A 254 3.34 16.27 -13.95
CA SER A 254 3.81 16.79 -15.24
C SER A 254 4.84 15.89 -15.94
N TYR A 255 5.44 14.94 -15.22
CA TYR A 255 6.40 13.99 -15.76
C TYR A 255 5.72 12.78 -16.43
N GLY A 256 4.38 12.78 -16.48
CA GLY A 256 3.58 11.75 -17.12
C GLY A 256 3.34 10.53 -16.22
N ASP A 257 2.69 9.54 -16.83
CA ASP A 257 2.23 8.33 -16.15
C ASP A 257 3.38 7.55 -15.50
N ILE A 258 3.09 6.91 -14.37
CA ILE A 258 4.05 6.06 -13.68
C ILE A 258 3.37 4.80 -13.13
N THR A 259 4.00 3.65 -13.33
CA THR A 259 3.59 2.36 -12.76
C THR A 259 4.70 1.77 -11.90
N ILE A 260 4.40 1.45 -10.65
CA ILE A 260 5.30 0.73 -9.74
C ILE A 260 4.84 -0.73 -9.65
N ILE A 261 5.75 -1.65 -9.95
CA ILE A 261 5.53 -3.09 -9.91
C ILE A 261 6.42 -3.67 -8.81
N GLY A 262 5.80 -4.04 -7.71
CA GLY A 262 6.52 -4.44 -6.52
C GLY A 262 7.07 -5.85 -6.57
N ASN A 263 6.64 -6.73 -7.48
CA ASN A 263 7.03 -8.15 -7.51
C ASN A 263 6.96 -8.85 -6.13
N LEU A 264 5.96 -8.51 -5.31
CA LEU A 264 5.77 -8.94 -3.92
C LEU A 264 6.88 -8.52 -2.93
N GLN A 265 7.67 -7.51 -3.29
CA GLN A 265 8.70 -6.95 -2.43
C GLN A 265 8.13 -5.96 -1.41
N THR A 266 8.99 -5.52 -0.50
CA THR A 266 8.66 -4.61 0.60
C THR A 266 9.44 -3.30 0.45
N ILE A 267 8.76 -2.17 0.62
CA ILE A 267 9.36 -0.87 0.92
C ILE A 267 9.23 -0.63 2.42
N ASP A 268 10.34 -0.68 3.14
CA ASP A 268 10.36 -0.57 4.60
C ASP A 268 10.78 0.83 5.07
N GLY A 269 9.80 1.61 5.53
CA GLY A 269 9.97 2.92 6.13
C GLY A 269 9.86 2.91 7.67
N GLY A 270 9.97 1.75 8.33
CA GLY A 270 9.81 1.62 9.78
C GLY A 270 10.75 2.51 10.60
N ASP A 271 11.95 2.76 10.10
CA ASP A 271 12.99 3.55 10.76
C ASP A 271 12.96 5.06 10.39
N LEU A 272 11.95 5.51 9.63
CA LEU A 272 11.83 6.91 9.24
C LEU A 272 11.65 7.82 10.48
N PRO A 273 12.35 8.97 10.57
CA PRO A 273 12.13 9.92 11.65
C PRO A 273 10.69 10.44 11.68
N LEU A 274 10.12 10.56 12.87
CA LEU A 274 8.81 11.21 13.03
C LEU A 274 8.92 12.71 12.79
N ILE A 275 7.87 13.26 12.20
CA ILE A 275 7.59 14.69 12.15
C ILE A 275 7.34 15.19 13.57
N LYS A 276 7.95 16.33 13.90
CA LYS A 276 7.68 17.05 15.13
C LYS A 276 6.81 18.27 14.82
N LYS A 277 5.85 18.56 15.69
CA LYS A 277 4.95 19.69 15.48
C LYS A 277 5.70 21.02 15.46
N HIS A 278 5.38 21.86 14.48
CA HIS A 278 5.74 23.28 14.41
C HIS A 278 4.48 24.17 14.60
N SER A 279 4.64 25.45 14.97
CA SER A 279 3.52 26.39 15.13
C SER A 279 2.93 26.89 13.81
N GLY A 280 2.16 26.07 13.11
CA GLY A 280 1.33 26.51 11.98
C GLY A 280 2.10 26.87 10.71
N ASP A 281 1.33 27.17 9.66
CA ASP A 281 1.70 27.16 8.23
C ASP A 281 2.68 28.26 7.77
N ASN A 282 3.48 28.86 8.68
CA ASN A 282 4.53 29.82 8.31
C ASN A 282 5.65 29.98 9.38
N ALA A 283 5.84 29.03 10.30
CA ALA A 283 6.63 29.29 11.50
C ALA A 283 7.82 28.34 11.73
N TYR A 284 8.90 28.53 10.96
CA TYR A 284 10.26 28.36 11.49
C TYR A 284 10.64 29.54 12.42
N THR A 285 9.67 30.08 13.18
CA THR A 285 9.86 31.26 14.03
C THR A 285 10.11 30.85 15.49
N LYS A 286 11.40 30.70 15.78
CA LYS A 286 12.14 30.96 17.03
C LYS A 286 11.70 30.42 18.40
N ASN A 287 10.57 29.74 18.58
CA ASN A 287 10.20 29.21 19.89
C ASN A 287 10.00 27.69 19.88
N ASP A 288 10.76 26.99 20.72
CA ASP A 288 10.49 25.62 21.12
C ASP A 288 9.12 25.60 21.83
N ILE A 289 8.09 25.07 21.17
CA ILE A 289 6.78 24.91 21.79
C ILE A 289 6.76 23.56 22.48
N ILE A 290 6.67 23.59 23.82
CA ILE A 290 6.33 22.42 24.61
C ILE A 290 4.88 22.06 24.27
N LEU A 291 4.67 20.92 23.63
CA LEU A 291 3.32 20.45 23.26
C LEU A 291 2.56 20.02 24.51
N GLY A 292 1.35 20.56 24.67
CA GLY A 292 0.38 20.04 25.63
C GLY A 292 -0.27 18.76 25.08
N GLU A 293 -0.67 17.87 25.99
CA GLU A 293 -1.53 16.72 25.69
C GLU A 293 -2.80 17.20 24.94
N GLY A 294 -3.21 16.51 23.86
CA GLY A 294 -4.33 16.90 22.99
C GLY A 294 -3.92 17.58 21.68
N THR A 295 -2.63 17.84 21.49
CA THR A 295 -2.09 18.48 20.30
C THR A 295 -1.87 17.48 19.16
N HIS A 296 -2.62 17.57 18.06
CA HIS A 296 -2.42 16.79 16.82
C HIS A 296 -1.40 17.45 15.86
N ILE A 297 -0.68 16.64 15.08
CA ILE A 297 0.24 17.06 14.01
C ILE A 297 -0.47 16.87 12.67
N ASN A 298 -0.61 17.93 11.89
CA ASN A 298 -1.10 17.84 10.52
C ASN A 298 0.06 17.36 9.62
N VAL A 299 0.09 16.06 9.35
CA VAL A 299 1.15 15.43 8.53
C VAL A 299 0.89 15.71 7.06
N GLN A 300 1.93 16.12 6.35
CA GLN A 300 1.91 16.35 4.90
C GLN A 300 2.86 15.41 4.16
N THR A 301 3.74 14.72 4.88
CA THR A 301 4.81 13.87 4.34
C THR A 301 4.31 12.48 3.94
N SER A 302 4.95 11.88 2.93
CA SER A 302 4.65 10.52 2.50
C SER A 302 5.89 9.75 1.99
N ILE A 303 5.81 8.42 1.95
CA ILE A 303 6.83 7.59 1.30
C ILE A 303 6.74 7.79 -0.22
N PHE A 304 5.57 7.55 -0.82
CA PHE A 304 5.31 7.86 -2.22
C PHE A 304 4.41 9.10 -2.33
N ARG A 305 4.85 10.08 -3.11
CA ARG A 305 4.14 11.32 -3.40
C ARG A 305 4.07 11.50 -4.91
N PHE A 306 2.87 11.41 -5.47
CA PHE A 306 2.58 11.74 -6.87
C PHE A 306 1.60 12.91 -6.90
N THR A 307 2.05 14.08 -7.36
CA THR A 307 1.25 15.32 -7.23
C THR A 307 1.36 16.21 -8.47
N GLY A 308 0.27 16.87 -8.85
CA GLY A 308 0.25 17.90 -9.88
C GLY A 308 -1.09 18.00 -10.61
N GLU A 309 -1.37 19.14 -11.20
CA GLU A 309 -2.64 19.48 -11.89
C GLU A 309 -2.78 18.84 -13.29
N HIS A 310 -2.00 17.80 -13.58
CA HIS A 310 -1.91 17.16 -14.89
C HIS A 310 -2.75 15.88 -14.94
N ASP A 311 -3.24 15.56 -16.13
CA ASP A 311 -3.92 14.29 -16.45
C ASP A 311 -2.86 13.21 -16.67
N ALA A 312 -2.34 12.65 -15.58
CA ALA A 312 -1.33 11.61 -15.58
C ALA A 312 -1.73 10.49 -14.62
N SER A 313 -1.63 9.26 -15.07
CA SER A 313 -2.08 8.11 -14.30
C SER A 313 -1.00 7.60 -13.35
N PHE A 314 -1.41 7.17 -12.16
CA PHE A 314 -0.55 6.54 -11.17
C PHE A 314 -0.96 5.08 -10.97
N SER A 315 -0.04 4.13 -11.08
CA SER A 315 -0.34 2.73 -10.76
C SER A 315 0.68 2.13 -9.81
N MET A 316 0.21 1.33 -8.86
CA MET A 316 1.04 0.56 -7.95
C MET A 316 0.45 -0.83 -7.77
N LYS A 317 1.25 -1.88 -7.95
CA LYS A 317 0.80 -3.26 -7.79
C LYS A 317 1.80 -4.20 -7.16
N ASN A 318 1.30 -5.22 -6.47
CA ASN A 318 2.08 -6.35 -5.92
C ASN A 318 3.20 -5.87 -4.97
N LEU A 319 2.88 -5.00 -4.01
CA LEU A 319 3.89 -4.36 -3.16
C LEU A 319 3.43 -4.27 -1.70
N GLU A 320 4.34 -4.53 -0.77
CA GLU A 320 4.16 -4.16 0.63
C GLU A 320 4.86 -2.83 0.93
N ILE A 321 4.21 -1.96 1.69
CA ILE A 321 4.80 -0.73 2.22
C ILE A 321 4.55 -0.66 3.72
N ILE A 322 5.62 -0.48 4.49
CA ILE A 322 5.59 -0.33 5.94
C ILE A 322 6.03 1.10 6.26
N GLY A 323 5.25 1.82 7.06
CA GLY A 323 5.62 3.14 7.55
C GLY A 323 6.14 3.11 8.99
N ASN A 324 6.13 4.27 9.65
CA ASN A 324 6.77 4.48 10.95
C ASN A 324 5.82 4.83 12.12
N THR A 325 4.50 4.72 11.95
CA THR A 325 3.57 5.04 13.05
C THR A 325 2.42 4.07 13.17
N TYR A 326 1.90 3.91 14.38
CA TYR A 326 0.91 2.90 14.70
C TYR A 326 -0.34 3.56 15.26
N ARG A 327 -1.42 2.79 15.38
CA ARG A 327 -2.54 3.20 16.21
C ARG A 327 -2.06 3.49 17.64
N SER A 328 -2.41 4.66 18.16
CA SER A 328 -2.00 5.09 19.50
C SER A 328 -3.09 5.89 20.23
N ASP A 329 -3.06 5.84 21.56
CA ASP A 329 -3.87 6.67 22.46
C ASP A 329 -3.25 8.06 22.75
N SER A 330 -2.00 8.27 22.31
CA SER A 330 -1.23 9.50 22.46
C SER A 330 -1.33 10.37 21.23
N THR A 331 -1.69 11.65 21.39
CA THR A 331 -1.73 12.60 20.28
C THR A 331 -0.35 12.95 19.72
N LEU A 332 0.71 12.68 20.49
CA LEU A 332 2.10 12.95 20.08
C LEU A 332 2.60 11.97 19.01
N ASP A 333 1.96 10.81 18.89
CA ASP A 333 2.35 9.77 17.94
C ASP A 333 1.80 10.01 16.53
N SER A 334 1.02 11.09 16.35
CA SER A 334 0.47 11.48 15.05
C SER A 334 1.51 11.94 14.03
N GLY A 335 2.78 12.05 14.41
CA GLY A 335 3.87 12.57 13.58
C GLY A 335 4.46 11.58 12.58
N GLY A 336 3.79 10.48 12.26
CA GLY A 336 4.26 9.52 11.25
C GLY A 336 4.19 10.07 9.82
N VAL A 337 4.24 9.16 8.84
CA VAL A 337 4.07 9.49 7.41
C VAL A 337 2.82 8.85 6.82
N HIS A 338 2.35 9.38 5.69
CA HIS A 338 1.45 8.64 4.80
C HIS A 338 2.25 7.66 3.94
N LEU A 339 1.67 6.54 3.50
CA LEU A 339 2.41 5.63 2.62
C LEU A 339 2.33 6.09 1.18
N VAL A 340 1.11 6.30 0.68
CA VAL A 340 0.89 6.74 -0.69
C VAL A 340 -0.03 7.95 -0.69
N TYR A 341 0.46 9.03 -1.31
CA TYR A 341 -0.26 10.28 -1.46
C TYR A 341 -0.36 10.62 -2.94
N VAL A 342 -1.59 10.77 -3.45
CA VAL A 342 -1.87 11.04 -4.87
C VAL A 342 -2.80 12.24 -5.04
N THR A 343 -2.33 13.21 -5.81
CA THR A 343 -3.11 14.38 -6.25
C THR A 343 -2.85 14.63 -7.73
N THR A 344 -3.73 14.13 -8.59
CA THR A 344 -3.62 14.29 -10.04
C THR A 344 -4.98 14.31 -10.71
N LYS A 345 -5.10 14.89 -11.91
CA LYS A 345 -6.32 14.79 -12.73
C LYS A 345 -6.41 13.47 -13.51
N GLY A 346 -5.38 12.62 -13.45
CA GLY A 346 -5.42 11.26 -13.98
C GLY A 346 -5.89 10.24 -12.94
N GLU A 347 -6.15 9.01 -13.40
CA GLU A 347 -6.63 7.92 -12.55
C GLU A 347 -5.50 7.29 -11.74
N ALA A 348 -5.78 6.91 -10.49
CA ALA A 348 -4.89 6.07 -9.70
C ALA A 348 -5.39 4.62 -9.62
N TYR A 349 -4.47 3.66 -9.75
CA TYR A 349 -4.74 2.23 -9.76
C TYR A 349 -3.88 1.51 -8.72
N PHE A 350 -4.52 0.96 -7.69
CA PHE A 350 -3.87 0.22 -6.60
C PHE A 350 -4.32 -1.24 -6.63
N ASN A 351 -3.40 -2.18 -6.80
CA ASN A 351 -3.77 -3.60 -6.86
C ASN A 351 -2.84 -4.48 -6.04
N ASN A 352 -3.41 -5.33 -5.18
CA ASN A 352 -2.66 -6.33 -4.43
C ASN A 352 -1.53 -5.71 -3.60
N LEU A 353 -1.91 -4.69 -2.81
CA LEU A 353 -1.00 -3.96 -1.94
C LEU A 353 -1.22 -4.37 -0.48
N ASN A 354 -0.13 -4.36 0.27
CA ASN A 354 -0.15 -4.50 1.72
C ASN A 354 0.46 -3.25 2.35
N LEU A 355 -0.34 -2.50 3.09
CA LEU A 355 -0.01 -1.18 3.59
C LEU A 355 -0.15 -1.17 5.11
N SER A 356 0.90 -0.82 5.83
CA SER A 356 0.84 -0.81 7.30
C SER A 356 1.66 0.27 7.97
N GLN A 357 1.34 0.54 9.23
CA GLN A 357 2.11 1.42 10.11
C GLN A 357 2.22 2.86 9.58
N ALA A 358 1.10 3.51 9.33
CA ALA A 358 1.07 4.85 8.75
C ALA A 358 0.09 5.79 9.44
N VAL A 359 0.21 7.09 9.17
CA VAL A 359 -0.88 8.02 9.51
C VAL A 359 -2.09 7.70 8.63
N PHE A 360 -1.86 7.62 7.33
CA PHE A 360 -2.83 7.12 6.35
C PHE A 360 -2.14 6.13 5.42
N GLY A 361 -2.81 5.02 5.09
CA GLY A 361 -2.31 4.10 4.07
C GLY A 361 -2.38 4.76 2.69
N LEU A 362 -3.57 5.18 2.30
CA LEU A 362 -3.82 5.94 1.07
C LEU A 362 -4.39 7.32 1.40
N PHE A 363 -3.86 8.36 0.75
CA PHE A 363 -4.39 9.72 0.78
C PHE A 363 -4.60 10.22 -0.65
N LEU A 364 -5.85 10.47 -1.03
CA LEU A 364 -6.24 10.85 -2.39
C LEU A 364 -6.95 12.20 -2.34
N THR A 365 -6.65 13.12 -3.26
CA THR A 365 -7.25 14.49 -3.22
C THR A 365 -7.86 15.00 -4.52
N SER A 366 -8.21 14.12 -5.47
CA SER A 366 -8.75 14.55 -6.77
C SER A 366 -10.12 13.96 -7.05
N ASN A 367 -11.08 14.83 -7.37
CA ASN A 367 -12.48 14.49 -7.69
C ASN A 367 -12.70 14.08 -9.16
N THR A 368 -11.71 14.28 -10.03
CA THR A 368 -11.91 14.21 -11.49
C THR A 368 -10.80 13.42 -12.16
N PRO A 369 -10.45 12.24 -11.60
CA PRO A 369 -11.25 11.06 -11.93
C PRO A 369 -11.42 10.02 -10.79
N ILE A 370 -12.20 8.95 -11.06
CA ILE A 370 -12.38 7.83 -10.13
C ILE A 370 -11.06 7.06 -10.01
N ASN A 371 -10.61 6.83 -8.78
CA ASN A 371 -9.48 5.96 -8.48
C ASN A 371 -9.96 4.52 -8.28
N TYR A 372 -9.10 3.53 -8.51
CA TYR A 372 -9.43 2.11 -8.42
C TYR A 372 -8.50 1.39 -7.44
N ALA A 373 -9.08 0.62 -6.54
CA ALA A 373 -8.39 -0.17 -5.55
C ALA A 373 -8.95 -1.61 -5.53
N GLU A 374 -8.07 -2.60 -5.64
CA GLU A 374 -8.47 -4.00 -5.57
C GLU A 374 -7.44 -4.81 -4.76
N ASN A 375 -7.90 -5.81 -4.02
CA ASN A 375 -7.02 -6.74 -3.31
C ASN A 375 -6.11 -6.03 -2.27
N LEU A 376 -6.60 -4.96 -1.62
CA LEU A 376 -5.80 -4.22 -0.64
C LEU A 376 -5.87 -4.88 0.73
N ILE A 377 -4.74 -4.89 1.44
CA ILE A 377 -4.66 -5.12 2.88
C ILE A 377 -4.11 -3.84 3.50
N ILE A 378 -4.89 -3.18 4.36
CA ILE A 378 -4.41 -2.00 5.11
C ILE A 378 -4.65 -2.20 6.60
N PHE A 379 -3.60 -2.11 7.41
CA PHE A 379 -3.71 -2.32 8.85
C PHE A 379 -2.80 -1.43 9.70
N GLU A 380 -3.16 -1.26 10.97
CA GLU A 380 -2.36 -0.53 11.98
C GLU A 380 -2.02 0.90 11.54
N THR A 381 -3.05 1.70 11.27
CA THR A 381 -2.87 3.13 10.97
C THR A 381 -3.21 4.01 12.16
N TYR A 382 -2.46 5.09 12.38
CA TYR A 382 -2.74 6.06 13.43
C TYR A 382 -4.09 6.76 13.21
N ASN A 383 -4.43 7.10 11.97
CA ASN A 383 -5.68 7.76 11.61
C ASN A 383 -6.59 6.81 10.82
N SER A 384 -6.65 6.94 9.49
CA SER A 384 -7.53 6.14 8.63
C SER A 384 -6.71 5.19 7.76
N ALA A 385 -7.30 4.09 7.29
CA ALA A 385 -6.68 3.28 6.24
C ALA A 385 -6.64 4.07 4.93
N ILE A 386 -7.75 4.74 4.61
CA ILE A 386 -7.94 5.52 3.38
C ILE A 386 -8.53 6.89 3.74
N ASN A 387 -7.94 7.95 3.20
CA ASN A 387 -8.48 9.30 3.24
C ASN A 387 -8.75 9.78 1.81
N LEU A 388 -9.99 10.19 1.57
CA LEU A 388 -10.50 10.74 0.32
C LEU A 388 -10.85 12.20 0.56
N TRP A 389 -9.99 13.10 0.13
CA TRP A 389 -10.18 14.54 0.26
C TRP A 389 -10.73 15.12 -1.03
N GLY A 390 -12.05 15.27 -1.13
CA GLY A 390 -12.69 15.61 -2.41
C GLY A 390 -12.34 14.59 -3.49
N ALA A 391 -12.20 13.30 -3.13
CA ALA A 391 -11.69 12.29 -4.04
C ALA A 391 -12.64 11.11 -4.22
N ASN A 392 -12.56 10.51 -5.41
CA ASN A 392 -13.42 9.41 -5.82
C ASN A 392 -12.67 8.08 -5.80
N LEU A 393 -13.30 7.00 -5.31
CA LEU A 393 -12.68 5.67 -5.21
C LEU A 393 -13.68 4.54 -5.48
N ASP A 394 -13.28 3.55 -6.27
CA ASP A 394 -13.88 2.22 -6.34
C ASP A 394 -12.93 1.21 -5.68
N ILE A 395 -13.34 0.63 -4.54
CA ILE A 395 -12.55 -0.33 -3.77
C ILE A 395 -13.26 -1.69 -3.68
N ARG A 396 -12.51 -2.75 -4.02
CA ARG A 396 -13.05 -4.12 -4.06
C ARG A 396 -12.11 -5.14 -3.44
N ASN A 397 -12.68 -6.26 -3.01
CA ASN A 397 -11.96 -7.43 -2.49
C ASN A 397 -10.85 -7.09 -1.47
N SER A 398 -11.10 -6.17 -0.54
CA SER A 398 -10.06 -5.60 0.33
C SER A 398 -10.31 -5.88 1.82
N LEU A 399 -9.24 -5.98 2.60
CA LEU A 399 -9.23 -6.18 4.04
C LEU A 399 -8.67 -4.94 4.74
N LEU A 400 -9.46 -4.30 5.60
CA LEU A 400 -9.05 -3.07 6.28
C LEU A 400 -9.26 -3.21 7.78
N SER A 401 -8.25 -2.93 8.60
CA SER A 401 -8.36 -3.16 10.05
C SER A 401 -7.48 -2.25 10.90
N ASN A 402 -7.79 -2.17 12.20
CA ASN A 402 -6.96 -1.51 13.22
C ASN A 402 -6.54 -0.06 12.90
N SER A 403 -7.45 0.75 12.36
CA SER A 403 -7.27 2.19 12.25
C SER A 403 -7.51 2.89 13.60
N GLY A 404 -6.87 4.03 13.84
CA GLY A 404 -7.11 4.82 15.06
C GLY A 404 -8.36 5.70 14.99
N GLY A 405 -8.73 6.14 13.79
CA GLY A 405 -9.94 6.89 13.44
C GLY A 405 -10.95 6.04 12.66
N PRO A 406 -11.75 6.61 11.75
CA PRO A 406 -12.54 5.81 10.80
C PRO A 406 -11.63 5.01 9.87
N THR A 407 -12.12 3.89 9.31
CA THR A 407 -11.31 3.11 8.37
C THR A 407 -11.16 3.83 7.04
N ILE A 408 -12.28 4.31 6.50
CA ILE A 408 -12.34 5.14 5.30
C ILE A 408 -12.93 6.50 5.69
N GLN A 409 -12.22 7.56 5.34
CA GLN A 409 -12.63 8.93 5.58
C GLN A 409 -12.88 9.63 4.25
N LEU A 410 -14.10 10.12 4.05
CA LEU A 410 -14.49 10.98 2.94
C LEU A 410 -14.59 12.40 3.48
N ILE A 411 -13.94 13.33 2.80
CA ILE A 411 -13.94 14.75 3.15
C ILE A 411 -14.53 15.49 1.95
N ASP A 412 -15.60 16.21 2.19
CA ASP A 412 -16.16 17.20 1.27
C ASP A 412 -15.40 18.51 1.47
N ASP A 413 -14.63 18.89 0.46
CA ASP A 413 -13.77 20.08 0.45
C ASP A 413 -14.36 21.26 -0.33
N GLU A 414 -15.55 21.09 -0.92
CA GLU A 414 -16.26 22.18 -1.60
C GLU A 414 -16.92 23.10 -0.56
N SER A 415 -16.57 24.39 -0.62
CA SER A 415 -17.15 25.42 0.25
C SER A 415 -18.44 26.03 -0.32
N ASP A 416 -18.75 25.75 -1.59
CA ASP A 416 -19.80 26.44 -2.31
C ASP A 416 -21.14 25.75 -2.07
N ALA A 417 -22.05 26.49 -1.46
CA ALA A 417 -23.39 26.02 -1.12
C ALA A 417 -24.05 25.39 -2.36
N TYR A 418 -24.39 24.11 -2.25
CA TYR A 418 -25.20 23.35 -3.19
C TYR A 418 -26.27 24.22 -3.85
N ASP A 419 -26.13 24.49 -5.15
CA ASP A 419 -27.18 25.09 -5.98
C ASP A 419 -27.93 23.96 -6.69
N PRO A 420 -29.13 23.56 -6.23
CA PRO A 420 -29.93 22.51 -6.86
C PRO A 420 -30.36 22.83 -8.30
N LEU A 421 -30.12 24.05 -8.79
CA LEU A 421 -30.40 24.47 -10.17
C LEU A 421 -29.18 24.41 -11.09
N ASP A 422 -27.97 24.28 -10.53
CA ASP A 422 -26.74 24.13 -11.29
C ASP A 422 -26.40 22.64 -11.46
N LYS A 423 -26.79 22.09 -12.61
CA LYS A 423 -26.56 20.68 -12.94
C LYS A 423 -25.09 20.34 -13.17
N ASP A 424 -24.23 21.35 -13.34
CA ASP A 424 -22.79 21.15 -13.49
C ASP A 424 -22.09 21.05 -12.10
N ASN A 425 -22.76 21.45 -11.01
CA ASN A 425 -22.26 21.39 -9.62
C ASN A 425 -22.59 20.09 -8.87
N LEU A 426 -23.37 19.17 -9.44
CA LEU A 426 -23.58 17.80 -8.90
C LEU A 426 -22.32 16.92 -9.02
N ASN A 427 -21.26 17.44 -9.63
CA ASN A 427 -20.13 16.66 -10.14
C ASN A 427 -18.87 16.71 -9.26
N ASN A 428 -18.93 17.39 -8.10
CA ASN A 428 -17.76 17.61 -7.24
C ASN A 428 -17.83 16.88 -5.89
N ASP A 429 -18.97 16.29 -5.52
CA ASP A 429 -19.08 15.51 -4.27
C ASP A 429 -18.23 14.23 -4.34
N PRO A 430 -17.55 13.83 -3.24
CA PRO A 430 -16.76 12.60 -3.22
C PRO A 430 -17.65 11.34 -3.30
N PHE A 431 -17.27 10.42 -4.17
CA PHE A 431 -17.92 9.11 -4.38
C PHE A 431 -17.03 7.95 -3.91
N LEU A 432 -17.61 7.03 -3.16
CA LEU A 432 -17.03 5.73 -2.83
C LEU A 432 -17.90 4.61 -3.37
N PHE A 433 -17.38 3.82 -4.31
CA PHE A 433 -17.90 2.50 -4.61
C PHE A 433 -17.14 1.48 -3.77
N VAL A 434 -17.85 0.61 -3.07
CA VAL A 434 -17.26 -0.41 -2.22
C VAL A 434 -18.05 -1.71 -2.37
N ASP A 435 -17.37 -2.84 -2.54
CA ASP A 435 -18.06 -4.13 -2.60
C ASP A 435 -18.43 -4.65 -1.21
N GLN A 436 -19.47 -5.50 -1.17
CA GLN A 436 -19.96 -6.09 0.07
C GLN A 436 -18.86 -6.86 0.81
N PHE A 437 -17.99 -7.56 0.07
CA PHE A 437 -16.85 -8.26 0.64
C PHE A 437 -15.93 -7.30 1.41
N THR A 438 -15.55 -6.15 0.83
CA THR A 438 -14.70 -5.18 1.51
C THR A 438 -15.40 -4.63 2.76
N ILE A 439 -16.67 -4.24 2.66
CA ILE A 439 -17.45 -3.76 3.81
C ILE A 439 -17.45 -4.77 4.96
N ASP A 440 -17.69 -6.05 4.67
CA ASP A 440 -17.74 -7.12 5.68
C ASP A 440 -16.37 -7.38 6.32
N ASN A 441 -15.29 -7.07 5.60
CA ASN A 441 -13.92 -7.24 6.06
C ASN A 441 -13.28 -5.97 6.64
N ILE A 442 -14.05 -4.90 6.83
CA ILE A 442 -13.62 -3.77 7.66
C ILE A 442 -13.74 -4.14 9.14
N GLN A 443 -12.60 -4.36 9.79
CA GLN A 443 -12.49 -4.71 11.21
C GLN A 443 -11.76 -3.62 12.00
N ASN A 444 -12.44 -2.50 12.24
CA ASN A 444 -11.84 -1.36 12.91
C ASN A 444 -12.53 -1.02 14.24
N ARG A 445 -12.04 -1.64 15.32
CA ARG A 445 -12.66 -1.54 16.64
C ARG A 445 -12.06 -0.39 17.45
N VAL A 446 -12.82 0.65 17.71
CA VAL A 446 -12.34 1.87 18.39
C VAL A 446 -13.08 2.17 19.70
N THR A 447 -12.32 2.61 20.71
CA THR A 447 -12.86 3.06 22.01
C THR A 447 -13.40 4.48 21.96
N GLY A 448 -13.00 5.29 20.98
CA GLY A 448 -13.36 6.72 20.93
C GLY A 448 -12.51 7.59 21.86
N GLN A 449 -11.49 7.02 22.51
CA GLN A 449 -10.57 7.71 23.42
C GLN A 449 -9.12 7.72 22.89
N GLY A 450 -8.90 7.22 21.67
CA GLY A 450 -7.59 7.16 21.03
C GLY A 450 -7.00 8.55 20.73
N GLY A 451 -5.71 8.59 20.40
CA GLY A 451 -4.95 9.80 20.12
C GLY A 451 -5.57 10.61 18.98
N TRP A 452 -6.10 9.93 17.97
CA TRP A 452 -6.88 10.57 16.90
C TRP A 452 -8.07 11.36 17.46
N PHE A 453 -8.93 10.72 18.25
CA PHE A 453 -10.14 11.36 18.80
C PHE A 453 -9.80 12.59 19.65
N LYS A 454 -8.77 12.49 20.52
CA LYS A 454 -8.30 13.62 21.33
C LYS A 454 -7.73 14.74 20.46
N GLY A 455 -6.95 14.38 19.44
CA GLY A 455 -6.28 15.32 18.55
C GLY A 455 -7.24 16.18 17.72
N PHE A 456 -8.40 15.61 17.36
CA PHE A 456 -9.48 16.30 16.64
C PHE A 456 -10.58 16.84 17.57
N GLY A 457 -10.44 16.75 18.90
CA GLY A 457 -11.44 17.21 19.86
C GLY A 457 -12.74 16.39 19.89
N MET A 458 -12.70 15.16 19.35
CA MET A 458 -13.81 14.23 19.25
C MET A 458 -13.96 13.34 20.50
N ASP A 459 -12.99 13.32 21.39
CA ASP A 459 -12.94 12.50 22.61
C ASP A 459 -14.03 12.86 23.64
N GLY A 460 -14.49 14.12 23.66
CA GLY A 460 -15.64 14.55 24.47
C GLY A 460 -17.01 14.26 23.82
N ILE A 461 -17.05 14.10 22.50
CA ILE A 461 -18.28 14.01 21.71
C ILE A 461 -18.64 12.54 21.44
N VAL A 462 -17.66 11.72 21.07
CA VAL A 462 -17.85 10.33 20.62
C VAL A 462 -18.44 9.42 21.70
N PRO A 463 -18.05 9.47 22.99
CA PRO A 463 -18.71 8.68 24.03
C PRO A 463 -20.21 9.00 24.17
N GLY A 464 -20.60 10.28 24.04
CA GLY A 464 -21.99 10.71 24.07
C GLY A 464 -22.78 10.23 22.85
N LEU A 465 -22.18 10.33 21.66
CA LEU A 465 -22.75 9.78 20.43
C LEU A 465 -22.91 8.25 20.51
N LYS A 466 -21.87 7.55 20.97
CA LYS A 466 -21.92 6.10 21.19
C LYS A 466 -23.08 5.71 22.08
N ALA A 467 -23.24 6.36 23.24
CA ALA A 467 -24.29 6.05 24.21
C ALA A 467 -25.69 6.24 23.62
N GLY A 468 -25.93 7.39 22.96
CA GLY A 468 -27.23 7.70 22.36
C GLY A 468 -27.62 6.79 21.20
N ILE A 469 -26.67 6.45 20.32
CA ILE A 469 -26.96 5.56 19.17
C ILE A 469 -27.21 4.14 19.66
N ASN A 470 -26.37 3.61 20.55
CA ASN A 470 -26.51 2.24 21.04
C ASN A 470 -27.85 2.04 21.78
N GLN A 471 -28.27 3.03 22.56
CA GLN A 471 -29.58 2.98 23.21
C GLN A 471 -30.72 2.81 22.18
N LYS A 472 -30.71 3.61 21.10
CA LYS A 472 -31.72 3.48 20.03
C LYS A 472 -31.64 2.14 19.30
N VAL A 473 -30.44 1.61 19.05
CA VAL A 473 -30.28 0.30 18.39
C VAL A 473 -30.82 -0.84 19.26
N ILE A 474 -30.62 -0.76 20.58
CA ILE A 474 -31.21 -1.70 21.54
C ILE A 474 -32.74 -1.57 21.54
N GLU A 475 -33.25 -0.35 21.64
CA GLU A 475 -34.69 -0.08 21.71
C GLU A 475 -35.45 -0.54 20.46
N LEU A 476 -34.91 -0.27 19.27
CA LEU A 476 -35.57 -0.55 17.99
C LEU A 476 -35.32 -1.97 17.47
N PHE A 477 -34.15 -2.56 17.74
CA PHE A 477 -33.73 -3.82 17.10
C PHE A 477 -33.34 -4.93 18.08
N GLY A 478 -33.27 -4.65 19.38
CA GLY A 478 -32.77 -5.60 20.38
C GLY A 478 -31.30 -6.00 20.14
N LYS A 479 -30.54 -5.18 19.42
CA LYS A 479 -29.13 -5.39 19.07
C LYS A 479 -28.25 -4.38 19.79
N THR A 480 -26.93 -4.57 19.75
CA THR A 480 -25.97 -3.59 20.28
C THR A 480 -24.92 -3.22 19.25
N LEU A 481 -24.43 -1.99 19.35
CA LEU A 481 -23.26 -1.50 18.60
C LEU A 481 -21.94 -1.81 19.33
N TYR A 482 -22.01 -2.28 20.57
CA TYR A 482 -20.85 -2.46 21.42
C TYR A 482 -20.38 -3.89 21.43
N LYS A 483 -19.07 -4.04 21.40
CA LYS A 483 -18.40 -5.25 21.81
C LYS A 483 -17.58 -4.94 23.03
N MET A 484 -17.64 -5.82 24.02
CA MET A 484 -16.69 -5.77 25.12
C MET A 484 -15.39 -6.41 24.67
N GLU A 485 -14.31 -5.62 24.70
CA GLU A 485 -12.96 -6.11 24.46
C GLU A 485 -12.02 -5.66 25.59
N VAL A 486 -10.80 -6.20 25.58
CA VAL A 486 -9.77 -5.80 26.56
C VAL A 486 -9.47 -4.32 26.34
N GLY A 487 -9.82 -3.48 27.32
CA GLY A 487 -9.67 -2.02 27.22
C GLY A 487 -10.98 -1.23 27.17
N GLY A 488 -12.13 -1.89 27.03
CA GLY A 488 -13.45 -1.25 27.19
C GLY A 488 -14.44 -1.58 26.08
N GLU A 489 -15.51 -0.77 26.01
CA GLU A 489 -16.53 -0.85 24.96
C GLU A 489 -15.98 -0.29 23.64
N VAL A 490 -16.02 -1.13 22.60
CA VAL A 490 -15.58 -0.75 21.25
C VAL A 490 -16.74 -0.74 20.26
N VAL A 491 -16.64 0.11 19.25
CA VAL A 491 -17.53 0.14 18.07
C VAL A 491 -16.71 -0.13 16.81
N ASN A 492 -17.31 -0.76 15.80
CA ASN A 492 -16.67 -0.91 14.49
C ASN A 492 -16.85 0.38 13.68
N PHE A 493 -15.80 1.21 13.56
CA PHE A 493 -15.85 2.51 12.89
C PHE A 493 -15.39 2.37 11.43
N LYS A 494 -16.34 2.04 10.55
CA LYS A 494 -16.04 1.72 9.15
C LYS A 494 -15.78 2.96 8.32
N LEU A 495 -16.76 3.86 8.24
CA LEU A 495 -16.71 5.00 7.34
C LEU A 495 -17.14 6.29 8.03
N MET A 496 -16.50 7.39 7.64
CA MET A 496 -16.88 8.74 8.02
C MET A 496 -16.94 9.63 6.77
N ILE A 497 -18.01 10.39 6.60
CA ILE A 497 -18.09 11.54 5.66
C ILE A 497 -18.06 12.79 6.51
N GLN A 498 -17.22 13.77 6.19
CA GLN A 498 -17.14 15.04 6.92
C GLN A 498 -16.85 16.23 6.00
N SER A 499 -17.02 17.46 6.49
CA SER A 499 -16.49 18.64 5.80
C SER A 499 -14.97 18.77 6.03
N ASP A 500 -14.29 19.56 5.21
CA ASP A 500 -12.85 19.89 5.32
C ASP A 500 -12.42 20.11 6.78
N ASN A 501 -13.22 20.87 7.54
CA ASN A 501 -12.99 21.03 8.97
C ASN A 501 -14.30 20.88 9.79
N PRO A 502 -14.45 19.78 10.56
CA PRO A 502 -15.68 19.51 11.34
C PRO A 502 -15.83 20.42 12.59
N VAL A 503 -14.86 21.28 12.87
CA VAL A 503 -14.83 22.17 14.06
C VAL A 503 -14.87 23.66 13.65
N THR A 504 -14.31 24.01 12.49
CA THR A 504 -14.22 25.41 12.02
C THR A 504 -14.66 25.61 10.56
N GLY A 505 -15.10 24.56 9.88
CA GLY A 505 -15.43 24.59 8.46
C GLY A 505 -16.70 25.40 8.20
N SER A 506 -16.67 26.19 7.12
CA SER A 506 -17.80 27.00 6.68
C SER A 506 -18.85 26.22 5.91
N ASN A 507 -18.56 24.99 5.47
CA ASN A 507 -19.54 24.10 4.86
C ASN A 507 -20.29 23.35 5.99
N PRO A 508 -21.55 23.73 6.29
CA PRO A 508 -22.30 23.09 7.36
C PRO A 508 -22.77 21.69 6.95
N THR A 509 -22.83 21.32 5.66
CA THR A 509 -23.41 20.06 5.19
C THR A 509 -22.51 19.36 4.18
N PRO A 510 -21.60 18.49 4.64
CA PRO A 510 -20.76 17.73 3.75
C PRO A 510 -21.58 16.73 2.97
N GLN A 511 -21.41 16.75 1.67
CA GLN A 511 -22.02 15.82 0.74
C GLN A 511 -21.01 14.74 0.36
N GLY A 512 -21.52 13.56 0.07
CA GLY A 512 -20.69 12.41 -0.24
C GLY A 512 -21.54 11.19 -0.46
N HIS A 513 -21.12 10.36 -1.39
CA HIS A 513 -21.92 9.26 -1.88
C HIS A 513 -21.19 7.94 -1.67
N VAL A 514 -21.86 6.98 -1.03
CA VAL A 514 -21.32 5.64 -0.81
C VAL A 514 -22.24 4.64 -1.50
N PHE A 515 -21.70 3.88 -2.44
CA PHE A 515 -22.40 2.82 -3.16
C PHE A 515 -21.85 1.47 -2.75
N ILE A 516 -22.72 0.60 -2.24
CA ILE A 516 -22.36 -0.78 -1.88
C ILE A 516 -22.77 -1.71 -3.02
N THR A 517 -21.80 -2.42 -3.59
CA THR A 517 -22.01 -3.34 -4.71
C THR A 517 -22.00 -4.80 -4.23
N ASP A 518 -22.98 -5.60 -4.69
CA ASP A 518 -23.06 -7.05 -4.42
C ASP A 518 -23.10 -7.81 -5.76
N GLY A 519 -21.93 -8.15 -6.29
CA GLY A 519 -21.78 -8.78 -7.61
C GLY A 519 -22.10 -7.82 -8.78
N GLU A 520 -22.83 -8.30 -9.81
CA GLU A 520 -23.28 -7.45 -10.94
C GLU A 520 -24.48 -6.54 -10.60
N ALA A 521 -25.09 -6.72 -9.41
CA ALA A 521 -26.19 -5.89 -8.96
C ALA A 521 -25.67 -4.70 -8.15
N ILE A 522 -25.83 -3.49 -8.70
CA ILE A 522 -25.62 -2.26 -7.94
C ILE A 522 -26.86 -2.04 -7.08
N THR A 523 -26.77 -2.39 -5.80
CA THR A 523 -27.67 -1.85 -4.77
C THR A 523 -27.34 -0.38 -4.60
N HIS A 524 -28.13 0.49 -5.22
CA HIS A 524 -27.96 1.93 -5.13
C HIS A 524 -28.46 2.39 -3.76
N SER A 525 -27.60 2.42 -2.77
CA SER A 525 -27.86 3.19 -1.56
C SER A 525 -27.44 4.63 -1.83
N HIS A 526 -28.34 5.43 -2.43
CA HIS A 526 -28.09 6.86 -2.61
C HIS A 526 -28.25 7.56 -1.26
N TYR A 527 -27.17 8.12 -0.75
CA TYR A 527 -27.17 8.92 0.47
C TYR A 527 -26.86 10.38 0.11
N PRO A 528 -27.87 11.23 -0.19
CA PRO A 528 -27.67 12.66 -0.19
C PRO A 528 -27.59 13.12 1.27
N ALA A 529 -26.38 13.38 1.76
CA ALA A 529 -26.19 13.93 3.10
C ALA A 529 -26.28 15.47 3.04
N GLY A 530 -27.49 16.00 2.88
CA GLY A 530 -27.79 17.40 3.15
C GLY A 530 -28.74 17.51 4.33
N PHE A 531 -28.31 18.13 5.43
CA PHE A 531 -29.14 18.28 6.64
C PHE A 531 -29.46 19.71 7.03
N THR A 532 -29.44 20.66 6.09
CA THR A 532 -29.71 22.07 6.40
C THR A 532 -30.79 22.76 5.60
N ASP A 533 -31.60 22.05 4.80
CA ASP A 533 -32.70 22.72 4.10
C ASP A 533 -33.88 23.15 5.00
N LEU A 534 -33.76 23.02 6.32
CA LEU A 534 -34.65 23.66 7.27
C LEU A 534 -33.85 24.24 8.43
N LEU A 535 -33.40 25.50 8.32
CA LEU A 535 -33.64 26.61 9.28
C LEU A 535 -32.63 27.78 9.08
N PRO A 536 -33.04 29.03 9.36
CA PRO A 536 -32.29 30.24 9.02
C PRO A 536 -31.08 30.48 9.96
N PRO A 537 -30.11 31.33 9.54
CA PRO A 537 -28.86 31.50 10.25
C PRO A 537 -29.00 32.43 11.47
N GLY A 538 -28.35 32.03 12.57
CA GLY A 538 -28.00 32.92 13.68
C GLY A 538 -28.32 32.36 15.07
N GLU A 539 -27.30 32.41 15.93
CA GLU A 539 -27.28 32.25 17.40
C GLU A 539 -26.79 30.91 17.97
N ASP A 540 -25.81 31.05 18.86
CA ASP A 540 -25.03 30.02 19.53
C ASP A 540 -25.87 29.07 20.42
N ALA A 541 -25.52 27.77 20.31
CA ALA A 541 -25.64 26.69 21.28
C ALA A 541 -26.94 26.57 22.11
N PHE A 542 -27.90 25.79 21.58
CA PHE A 542 -29.09 25.31 22.27
C PHE A 542 -28.87 24.00 23.06
N ILE A 543 -29.50 23.93 24.24
CA ILE A 543 -29.94 22.71 24.93
C ILE A 543 -31.48 22.66 24.86
N ASN A 544 -32.05 21.46 24.61
CA ASN A 544 -33.48 21.00 24.66
C ASN A 544 -34.36 21.11 23.39
N PRO A 545 -35.47 20.32 23.33
CA PRO A 545 -35.61 18.87 23.13
C PRO A 545 -36.08 18.53 21.70
N LEU A 546 -36.06 17.24 21.35
CA LEU A 546 -36.50 16.66 20.06
C LEU A 546 -37.79 17.29 19.50
N ASP A 547 -37.72 17.86 18.29
CA ASP A 547 -38.90 18.39 17.56
C ASP A 547 -39.64 17.25 16.81
N MET A 548 -40.96 17.45 16.64
CA MET A 548 -41.99 16.51 16.16
C MET A 548 -41.69 15.83 14.81
N ASP A 549 -40.81 16.37 13.98
CA ASP A 549 -40.51 15.85 12.65
C ASP A 549 -39.55 14.64 12.65
N PHE A 550 -38.82 14.41 13.74
CA PHE A 550 -38.02 13.18 13.89
C PHE A 550 -38.86 12.00 14.40
N GLN A 551 -39.89 12.29 15.21
CA GLN A 551 -40.79 11.26 15.74
C GLN A 551 -41.62 10.63 14.62
N SER A 552 -42.10 11.44 13.67
CA SER A 552 -42.84 10.94 12.49
C SER A 552 -41.99 10.05 11.56
N THR A 553 -40.67 10.32 11.47
CA THR A 553 -39.73 9.47 10.71
C THR A 553 -39.47 8.14 11.42
N LEU A 554 -39.34 8.15 12.76
CA LEU A 554 -39.22 6.93 13.56
C LEU A 554 -40.50 6.08 13.54
N ASP A 555 -41.67 6.72 13.67
CA ASP A 555 -42.97 6.06 13.61
C ASP A 555 -43.22 5.44 12.22
N TYR A 556 -42.68 6.04 11.16
CA TYR A 556 -42.67 5.46 9.81
C TYR A 556 -41.78 4.21 9.70
N ILE A 557 -40.55 4.27 10.21
CA ILE A 557 -39.61 3.14 10.20
C ILE A 557 -40.18 1.98 11.03
N GLU A 558 -40.78 2.29 12.19
CA GLU A 558 -41.47 1.30 13.02
C GLU A 558 -42.64 0.65 12.27
N ALA A 559 -43.47 1.43 11.58
CA ALA A 559 -44.56 0.91 10.75
C ALA A 559 -44.04 0.05 9.58
N ALA A 560 -42.96 0.43 8.92
CA ALA A 560 -42.36 -0.33 7.82
C ALA A 560 -41.80 -1.68 8.30
N ILE A 561 -41.17 -1.71 9.48
CA ILE A 561 -40.64 -2.94 10.11
C ILE A 561 -41.78 -3.85 10.56
N ILE A 562 -42.83 -3.31 11.19
CA ILE A 562 -44.01 -4.08 11.61
C ILE A 562 -44.68 -4.70 10.37
N MET A 563 -44.83 -3.94 9.28
CA MET A 563 -45.39 -4.45 8.03
C MET A 563 -44.54 -5.57 7.43
N ALA A 564 -43.22 -5.39 7.38
CA ALA A 564 -42.30 -6.38 6.81
C ALA A 564 -42.23 -7.67 7.65
N THR A 565 -42.38 -7.55 8.98
CA THR A 565 -42.21 -8.66 9.91
C THR A 565 -43.51 -9.42 10.19
N TYR A 566 -44.64 -8.71 10.25
CA TYR A 566 -45.93 -9.28 10.71
C TYR A 566 -47.06 -9.11 9.70
N GLY A 567 -46.80 -8.51 8.55
CA GLY A 567 -47.79 -8.24 7.51
C GLY A 567 -48.60 -6.94 7.75
N PRO A 568 -49.29 -6.43 6.72
CA PRO A 568 -49.99 -5.14 6.77
C PRO A 568 -51.17 -5.11 7.76
N GLU A 569 -51.71 -6.27 8.11
CA GLU A 569 -52.80 -6.46 9.08
C GLU A 569 -52.38 -6.08 10.52
N ALA A 570 -51.07 -6.03 10.80
CA ALA A 570 -50.51 -5.74 12.11
C ALA A 570 -50.33 -4.24 12.39
N LEU A 571 -50.58 -3.38 11.39
CA LEU A 571 -50.48 -1.92 11.54
C LEU A 571 -51.75 -1.36 12.19
N ASN A 572 -51.57 -0.40 13.09
CA ASN A 572 -52.71 0.42 13.53
C ASN A 572 -53.08 1.46 12.44
N GLN A 573 -54.24 2.09 12.58
CA GLN A 573 -54.79 3.00 11.57
C GLN A 573 -53.85 4.19 11.28
N ASP A 574 -53.17 4.71 12.29
CA ASP A 574 -52.26 5.85 12.16
C ASP A 574 -50.97 5.44 11.43
N GLN A 575 -50.39 4.29 11.79
CA GLN A 575 -49.24 3.68 11.12
C GLN A 575 -49.52 3.35 9.65
N SER A 576 -50.71 2.81 9.35
CA SER A 576 -51.11 2.45 7.99
C SER A 576 -51.33 3.68 7.10
N THR A 577 -51.82 4.79 7.68
CA THR A 577 -52.02 6.07 6.97
C THR A 577 -50.68 6.76 6.69
N LEU A 578 -49.75 6.68 7.64
CA LEU A 578 -48.37 7.17 7.48
C LEU A 578 -47.65 6.44 6.34
N LEU A 579 -47.74 5.11 6.33
CA LEU A 579 -47.10 4.27 5.32
C LEU A 579 -47.66 4.52 3.91
N GLN A 580 -48.99 4.69 3.78
CA GLN A 580 -49.62 5.04 2.50
C GLN A 580 -49.18 6.41 2.00
N THR A 581 -49.14 7.41 2.87
CA THR A 581 -48.73 8.78 2.48
C THR A 581 -47.29 8.79 1.96
N TYR A 582 -46.40 8.06 2.63
CA TYR A 582 -44.99 7.97 2.27
C TYR A 582 -44.72 7.11 1.04
N ASN A 583 -45.37 5.94 0.91
CA ASN A 583 -45.25 5.06 -0.27
C ASN A 583 -45.83 5.68 -1.55
N THR A 584 -46.78 6.62 -1.41
CA THR A 584 -47.31 7.40 -2.54
C THR A 584 -46.28 8.43 -3.03
N LEU A 585 -45.36 8.86 -2.16
CA LEU A 585 -44.29 9.80 -2.48
C LEU A 585 -43.06 9.08 -3.03
N HIS A 586 -42.66 7.92 -2.48
CA HIS A 586 -41.37 7.29 -2.78
C HIS A 586 -41.56 5.79 -3.03
N SER A 587 -41.39 5.35 -4.28
CA SER A 587 -41.64 3.97 -4.71
C SER A 587 -40.34 3.25 -5.10
N SER A 588 -39.70 2.58 -4.13
CA SER A 588 -38.80 1.42 -4.31
C SER A 588 -38.51 0.75 -2.96
N ASN A 589 -38.28 -0.56 -2.97
CA ASN A 589 -38.37 -1.50 -1.84
C ASN A 589 -37.04 -1.75 -1.09
N ILE A 590 -37.18 -2.00 0.23
CA ILE A 590 -36.30 -2.70 1.21
C ILE A 590 -35.14 -1.91 1.87
N ALA A 591 -34.91 -2.27 3.14
CA ALA A 591 -34.45 -1.46 4.26
C ALA A 591 -32.94 -1.52 4.56
N GLU A 592 -32.37 -0.32 4.70
CA GLU A 592 -31.07 0.00 5.30
C GLU A 592 -31.31 1.29 6.14
N ILE A 593 -30.84 1.38 7.40
CA ILE A 593 -31.16 2.52 8.28
C ILE A 593 -29.98 3.47 8.41
N VAL A 594 -30.14 4.67 7.84
CA VAL A 594 -29.32 5.86 8.11
C VAL A 594 -29.81 6.51 9.39
N MET A 595 -29.00 6.55 10.44
CA MET A 595 -29.35 7.28 11.66
C MET A 595 -28.92 8.74 11.56
N LYS A 596 -29.92 9.62 11.46
CA LYS A 596 -29.76 11.07 11.47
C LYS A 596 -29.64 11.58 12.93
N MET A 597 -28.60 12.37 13.25
CA MET A 597 -28.30 12.88 14.60
C MET A 597 -28.98 14.25 14.88
N PRO A 598 -29.27 14.60 16.15
CA PRO A 598 -29.70 15.96 16.53
C PRO A 598 -28.53 16.97 16.45
N PRO A 599 -28.80 18.29 16.36
CA PRO A 599 -27.84 19.25 15.85
C PRO A 599 -26.77 19.63 16.88
N LEU A 600 -25.56 19.13 16.65
CA LEU A 600 -24.29 19.85 16.89
C LEU A 600 -23.69 20.30 15.54
N THR A 601 -24.62 20.73 14.67
CA THR A 601 -24.49 21.34 13.33
C THR A 601 -23.68 20.58 12.28
N SER A 602 -24.33 19.51 11.78
CA SER A 602 -24.43 19.07 10.37
C SER A 602 -23.21 18.50 9.60
N GLN A 603 -22.03 18.36 10.21
CA GLN A 603 -20.77 18.07 9.48
C GLN A 603 -20.25 16.62 9.42
N VAL A 604 -20.99 15.58 9.86
CA VAL A 604 -20.45 14.19 9.84
C VAL A 604 -21.52 13.10 9.60
N THR A 605 -21.27 12.14 8.69
CA THR A 605 -22.03 10.87 8.54
C THR A 605 -21.15 9.68 8.92
N ILE A 606 -21.65 8.76 9.76
CA ILE A 606 -20.89 7.61 10.30
C ILE A 606 -21.60 6.30 9.95
N PHE A 607 -20.85 5.32 9.42
CA PHE A 607 -21.33 3.95 9.21
C PHE A 607 -20.79 3.02 10.31
N LEU A 608 -21.71 2.43 11.09
CA LEU A 608 -21.41 1.49 12.19
C LEU A 608 -22.08 0.14 11.94
N GLU A 609 -21.38 -0.95 12.24
CA GLU A 609 -21.91 -2.31 12.15
C GLU A 609 -22.59 -2.75 13.46
N TRP A 610 -23.70 -3.48 13.34
CA TRP A 610 -24.46 -3.98 14.49
C TRP A 610 -24.04 -5.41 14.83
N MET A 611 -24.02 -5.73 16.11
CA MET A 611 -23.77 -7.10 16.58
C MET A 611 -25.06 -7.76 17.06
N THR A 612 -25.16 -9.07 16.83
CA THR A 612 -26.12 -9.90 17.55
C THR A 612 -25.61 -10.10 18.98
N PRO A 613 -26.50 -10.10 20.00
CA PRO A 613 -26.11 -10.23 21.40
C PRO A 613 -25.22 -11.42 21.72
#